data_AF-A0A358AT43-F1
#
_entry.id   AF-A0A358AT43-F1
#
_cell.length_a   1.000
_cell.length_b   1.000
_cell.length_c   1.000
_cell.angle_alpha   90.00
_cell.angle_beta   90.00
_cell.angle_gamma   90.00
#
_symmetry.space_group_name_H-M   'P 1'
#
loop_
_entity.id
_entity.type
_entity.pdbx_description
1 polymer ?
#
loop_
_entity_poly.entity_id
_entity_poly.type
_entity_poly.pdbx_seq_one_letter_code
_entity_poly.pdbx_strand_id
1 'polypeptide(L)'
;MDKGNVVVRVLSGEGAEVPVATIRDIDAFMGAVLPAEVWQRVNAGEMAEIELLAVPISVPKDVPEEDYALLHDTARQHAQSIAGLQIGMFFDITLHYRVGDEEWVPVHETAGDIMLDITIPSDVPRDDTTHYMLHAHGGETALLHDLHEDADIIAIETNLFSTYALAFTAQDDVCPLCGFCPHPLGICIFIWLLIIAAIVVVIIIVYKNCSEIHGLALIIGYPIV
;
A
#
# COMPACT_ATOMS: atom_id res chain seq x y z
N MET A 1 -7.06 26.27 11.16
CA MET A 1 -6.64 27.47 10.40
C MET A 1 -7.89 28.31 10.22
N ASP A 2 -7.83 29.60 10.53
CA ASP A 2 -9.01 30.45 10.63
C ASP A 2 -8.95 31.53 9.55
N LYS A 3 -9.90 31.53 8.60
CA LYS A 3 -10.01 32.57 7.58
C LYS A 3 -11.44 33.12 7.58
N GLY A 4 -11.59 34.32 8.12
CA GLY A 4 -12.91 34.89 8.38
C GLY A 4 -13.66 34.08 9.44
N ASN A 5 -14.94 33.81 9.22
CA ASN A 5 -15.77 32.99 10.11
C ASN A 5 -15.70 31.49 9.76
N VAL A 6 -14.69 31.03 9.02
CA VAL A 6 -14.49 29.62 8.68
C VAL A 6 -13.29 29.07 9.46
N VAL A 7 -13.51 27.95 10.15
CA VAL A 7 -12.47 27.21 10.88
C VAL A 7 -12.25 25.87 10.20
N VAL A 8 -11.02 25.60 9.78
CA VAL A 8 -10.63 24.31 9.20
C VAL A 8 -9.81 23.50 10.21
N ARG A 9 -10.22 22.27 10.45
CA ARG A 9 -9.55 21.28 11.28
C ARG A 9 -9.18 20.07 10.42
N VAL A 10 -7.91 19.69 10.46
CA VAL A 10 -7.47 18.41 9.91
C VAL A 10 -7.15 17.51 11.10
N LEU A 11 -7.82 16.38 11.12
CA LEU A 11 -7.76 15.40 12.19
C LEU A 11 -7.15 14.12 11.64
N SER A 12 -6.25 13.55 12.41
CA SER A 12 -5.70 12.22 12.17
C SER A 12 -6.10 11.32 13.33
N GLY A 13 -6.03 10.00 13.11
CA GLY A 13 -6.16 9.04 14.21
C GLY A 13 -5.15 9.28 15.36
N GLU A 14 -5.33 8.60 16.48
CA GLU A 14 -4.47 8.77 17.65
C GLU A 14 -3.20 7.91 17.58
N GLY A 15 -2.01 8.52 17.74
CA GLY A 15 -0.72 7.83 17.85
C GLY A 15 0.41 8.51 17.07
N ALA A 16 1.67 8.27 17.48
CA ALA A 16 2.84 8.89 16.86
C ALA A 16 3.17 8.34 15.45
N GLU A 17 2.61 7.19 15.08
CA GLU A 17 2.81 6.52 13.79
C GLU A 17 1.60 6.68 12.87
N VAL A 18 0.63 7.53 13.25
CA VAL A 18 -0.56 7.77 12.45
C VAL A 18 -0.24 8.76 11.33
N PRO A 19 -0.64 8.47 10.07
CA PRO A 19 -0.53 9.40 8.97
C PRO A 19 -1.14 10.75 9.32
N VAL A 20 -0.37 11.82 9.09
CA VAL A 20 -0.86 13.19 9.23
C VAL A 20 -1.27 13.70 7.86
N ALA A 21 -2.52 14.10 7.70
CA ALA A 21 -2.97 14.80 6.50
C ALA A 21 -2.79 16.31 6.67
N THR A 22 -2.45 16.98 5.59
CA THR A 22 -2.36 18.44 5.51
C THR A 22 -2.95 18.94 4.19
N ILE A 23 -3.50 20.15 4.22
CA ILE A 23 -4.13 20.80 3.07
C ILE A 23 -3.14 21.81 2.50
N ARG A 24 -2.78 21.67 1.22
CA ARG A 24 -1.76 22.51 0.59
C ARG A 24 -2.27 23.93 0.29
N ASP A 25 -3.49 24.05 -0.22
CA ASP A 25 -4.16 25.32 -0.49
C ASP A 25 -5.51 25.39 0.22
N ILE A 26 -5.53 26.12 1.33
CA ILE A 26 -6.72 26.26 2.19
C ILE A 26 -7.84 27.02 1.47
N ASP A 27 -7.50 27.95 0.58
CA ASP A 27 -8.49 28.78 -0.11
C ASP A 27 -9.23 28.00 -1.20
N ALA A 28 -8.46 27.25 -2.00
CA ALA A 28 -9.02 26.31 -2.95
C ALA A 28 -9.87 25.24 -2.23
N PHE A 29 -9.36 24.70 -1.12
CA PHE A 29 -10.07 23.73 -0.29
C PHE A 29 -11.41 24.28 0.21
N MET A 30 -11.44 25.42 0.90
CA MET A 30 -12.71 25.99 1.41
C MET A 30 -13.69 26.29 0.27
N GLY A 31 -13.20 26.77 -0.88
CA GLY A 31 -14.03 27.03 -2.05
C GLY A 31 -14.63 25.77 -2.69
N ALA A 32 -13.92 24.64 -2.62
CA ALA A 32 -14.37 23.36 -3.16
C ALA A 32 -15.33 22.62 -2.20
N VAL A 33 -15.16 22.79 -0.88
CA VAL A 33 -15.95 22.12 0.16
C VAL A 33 -17.26 22.82 0.47
N LEU A 34 -17.24 24.15 0.65
CA LEU A 34 -18.43 24.88 1.11
C LEU A 34 -19.29 25.32 -0.09
N PRO A 35 -20.57 24.91 -0.14
CA PRO A 35 -21.48 25.35 -1.19
C PRO A 35 -21.82 26.84 -1.07
N ALA A 36 -22.33 27.42 -2.15
CA ALA A 36 -22.57 28.87 -2.24
C ALA A 36 -23.53 29.41 -1.17
N GLU A 37 -24.52 28.61 -0.76
CA GLU A 37 -25.48 28.93 0.29
C GLU A 37 -24.81 29.08 1.66
N VAL A 38 -23.80 28.26 1.94
CA VAL A 38 -23.02 28.36 3.18
C VAL A 38 -22.19 29.63 3.18
N TRP A 39 -21.58 30.00 2.05
CA TRP A 39 -20.85 31.26 1.93
C TRP A 39 -21.72 32.49 2.19
N GLN A 40 -23.00 32.47 1.80
CA GLN A 40 -23.93 33.57 2.12
C GLN A 40 -24.10 33.74 3.64
N ARG A 41 -24.21 32.63 4.37
CA ARG A 41 -24.35 32.62 5.85
C ARG A 41 -23.07 33.06 6.55
N VAL A 42 -21.92 32.56 6.10
CA VAL A 42 -20.59 32.96 6.59
C VAL A 42 -20.40 34.47 6.41
N ASN A 43 -20.74 35.00 5.24
CA ASN A 43 -20.68 36.44 4.95
C ASN A 43 -21.68 37.27 5.76
N ALA A 44 -22.78 36.67 6.21
CA ALA A 44 -23.75 37.28 7.12
C ALA A 44 -23.31 37.26 8.59
N GLY A 45 -22.18 36.62 8.92
CA GLY A 45 -21.59 36.61 10.26
C GLY A 45 -21.64 35.26 10.98
N GLU A 46 -22.22 34.22 10.36
CA GLU A 46 -22.26 32.89 10.97
C GLU A 46 -20.91 32.18 10.88
N MET A 47 -20.62 31.32 11.86
CA MET A 47 -19.41 30.49 11.86
C MET A 47 -19.65 29.21 11.04
N ALA A 48 -18.70 28.85 10.19
CA ALA A 48 -18.64 27.54 9.57
C ALA A 48 -17.40 26.78 10.06
N GLU A 49 -17.54 25.47 10.26
CA GLU A 49 -16.43 24.59 10.59
C GLU A 49 -16.33 23.51 9.52
N ILE A 50 -15.10 23.17 9.14
CA ILE A 50 -14.78 22.06 8.23
C ILE A 50 -13.82 21.13 8.95
N GLU A 51 -14.12 19.84 8.91
CA GLU A 51 -13.31 18.78 9.48
C GLU A 51 -12.96 17.76 8.39
N LEU A 52 -11.65 17.61 8.14
CA LEU A 52 -11.09 16.56 7.31
C LEU A 52 -10.45 15.52 8.23
N LEU A 53 -10.89 14.27 8.12
CA LEU A 53 -10.38 13.15 8.92
C LEU A 53 -9.69 12.17 7.97
N ALA A 54 -8.41 11.93 8.20
CA ALA A 54 -7.66 10.86 7.52
C ALA A 54 -7.28 9.81 8.57
N VAL A 55 -8.06 8.73 8.64
CA VAL A 55 -7.95 7.73 9.70
C VAL A 55 -7.47 6.40 9.11
N PRO A 56 -6.33 5.84 9.58
CA PRO A 56 -5.90 4.53 9.12
C PRO A 56 -6.86 3.44 9.61
N ILE A 57 -7.18 2.50 8.73
CA ILE A 57 -7.98 1.32 9.05
C ILE A 57 -7.01 0.19 9.41
N SER A 58 -6.73 0.03 10.70
CA SER A 58 -5.73 -0.95 11.17
C SER A 58 -6.16 -2.41 10.97
N VAL A 59 -7.45 -2.67 10.84
CA VAL A 59 -7.97 -4.04 10.66
C VAL A 59 -8.63 -4.15 9.30
N PRO A 60 -8.09 -4.97 8.36
CA PRO A 60 -8.61 -5.07 7.00
C PRO A 60 -10.10 -5.40 6.89
N LYS A 61 -10.65 -6.10 7.89
CA LYS A 61 -12.09 -6.45 7.94
C LYS A 61 -13.02 -5.27 8.18
N ASP A 62 -12.48 -4.14 8.64
CA ASP A 62 -13.24 -2.92 8.92
C ASP A 62 -13.35 -2.05 7.66
N VAL A 63 -12.59 -2.37 6.60
CA VAL A 63 -12.81 -1.82 5.26
C VAL A 63 -14.11 -2.41 4.69
N PRO A 64 -14.98 -1.62 4.05
CA PRO A 64 -16.15 -2.16 3.36
C PRO A 64 -15.77 -3.29 2.40
N GLU A 65 -16.48 -4.42 2.45
CA GLU A 65 -16.12 -5.64 1.70
C GLU A 65 -16.01 -5.39 0.18
N GLU A 66 -16.92 -4.58 -0.35
CA GLU A 66 -16.92 -4.14 -1.75
C GLU A 66 -15.66 -3.34 -2.09
N ASP A 67 -15.35 -2.29 -1.32
CA ASP A 67 -14.17 -1.45 -1.53
C ASP A 67 -12.88 -2.27 -1.41
N TYR A 68 -12.79 -3.17 -0.42
CA TYR A 68 -11.64 -4.04 -0.23
C TYR A 68 -11.38 -4.91 -1.47
N ALA A 69 -12.43 -5.52 -2.02
CA ALA A 69 -12.32 -6.33 -3.23
C ALA A 69 -11.91 -5.49 -4.44
N LEU A 70 -12.56 -4.35 -4.64
CA LEU A 70 -12.28 -3.42 -5.74
C LEU A 70 -10.83 -2.90 -5.71
N LEU A 71 -10.35 -2.46 -4.55
CA LEU A 71 -8.98 -1.97 -4.38
C LEU A 71 -7.94 -3.05 -4.67
N HIS A 72 -8.16 -4.28 -4.17
CA HIS A 72 -7.26 -5.39 -4.46
C HIS A 72 -7.27 -5.81 -5.92
N ASP A 73 -8.43 -5.84 -6.58
CA ASP A 73 -8.52 -6.15 -8.00
C ASP A 73 -7.85 -5.06 -8.85
N THR A 74 -8.02 -3.80 -8.49
CA THR A 74 -7.36 -2.67 -9.14
C THR A 74 -5.85 -2.76 -8.99
N ALA A 75 -5.33 -3.03 -7.79
CA ALA A 75 -3.91 -3.24 -7.57
C ALA A 75 -3.36 -4.42 -8.41
N ARG A 76 -4.10 -5.55 -8.51
CA ARG A 76 -3.71 -6.69 -9.36
C ARG A 76 -3.69 -6.35 -10.84
N GLN A 77 -4.63 -5.53 -11.31
CA GLN A 77 -4.66 -5.07 -12.70
C GLN A 77 -3.46 -4.17 -12.99
N HIS A 78 -3.17 -3.20 -12.12
CA HIS A 78 -2.04 -2.31 -12.28
C HIS A 78 -0.69 -3.01 -12.12
N ALA A 79 -0.60 -4.07 -11.31
CA ALA A 79 0.60 -4.89 -11.15
C ALA A 79 1.10 -5.52 -12.47
N GLN A 80 0.26 -5.60 -13.52
CA GLN A 80 0.68 -6.03 -14.87
C GLN A 80 1.58 -5.01 -15.57
N SER A 81 1.49 -3.74 -15.18
CA SER A 81 2.25 -2.62 -15.75
C SER A 81 3.22 -1.97 -14.76
N ILE A 82 2.94 -2.08 -13.46
CA ILE A 82 3.75 -1.56 -12.36
C ILE A 82 4.26 -2.77 -11.57
N ALA A 83 5.46 -3.23 -11.90
CA ALA A 83 6.06 -4.40 -11.26
C ALA A 83 6.23 -4.18 -9.74
N GLY A 84 5.89 -5.19 -8.94
CA GLY A 84 6.05 -5.14 -7.48
C GLY A 84 4.99 -4.32 -6.74
N LEU A 85 3.96 -3.81 -7.41
CA LEU A 85 2.88 -3.05 -6.77
C LEU A 85 2.10 -3.92 -5.77
N GLN A 86 2.04 -3.47 -4.52
CA GLN A 86 1.25 -4.10 -3.47
C GLN A 86 0.61 -3.06 -2.55
N ILE A 87 -0.53 -3.41 -1.95
CA ILE A 87 -1.21 -2.57 -0.95
C ILE A 87 -0.53 -2.74 0.40
N GLY A 88 -0.18 -1.62 1.03
CA GLY A 88 0.37 -1.59 2.39
C GLY A 88 -0.72 -1.44 3.44
N MET A 89 -1.55 -0.41 3.32
CA MET A 89 -2.57 -0.10 4.31
C MET A 89 -3.75 0.67 3.73
N PHE A 90 -4.83 0.76 4.50
CA PHE A 90 -6.06 1.46 4.12
C PHE A 90 -6.31 2.67 5.01
N PHE A 91 -7.00 3.67 4.48
CA PHE A 91 -7.48 4.84 5.20
C PHE A 91 -8.94 5.08 4.87
N ASP A 92 -9.66 5.60 5.85
CA ASP A 92 -10.92 6.29 5.62
C ASP A 92 -10.62 7.80 5.61
N ILE A 93 -10.84 8.45 4.47
CA ILE A 93 -10.71 9.91 4.35
C ILE A 93 -12.11 10.48 4.26
N THR A 94 -12.56 11.08 5.36
CA THR A 94 -13.89 11.68 5.47
C THR A 94 -13.82 13.18 5.62
N LEU A 95 -14.82 13.85 5.08
CA LEU A 95 -14.93 15.30 5.08
C LEU A 95 -16.34 15.69 5.50
N HIS A 96 -16.44 16.64 6.41
CA HIS A 96 -17.71 17.21 6.84
C HIS A 96 -17.59 18.68 7.15
N TYR A 97 -18.71 19.39 7.02
CA TYR A 97 -18.82 20.78 7.44
C TYR A 97 -20.07 21.02 8.28
N ARG A 98 -20.08 22.07 9.08
CA ARG A 98 -21.29 22.56 9.76
C ARG A 98 -21.31 24.08 9.76
N VAL A 99 -22.50 24.66 9.99
CA VAL A 99 -22.68 26.10 10.14
C VAL A 99 -23.42 26.39 11.43
N GLY A 100 -22.88 27.27 12.27
CA GLY A 100 -23.38 27.52 13.61
C GLY A 100 -23.41 26.25 14.45
N ASP A 101 -24.55 25.98 15.08
CA ASP A 101 -24.79 24.80 15.92
C ASP A 101 -25.54 23.67 15.17
N GLU A 102 -25.55 23.70 13.84
CA GLU A 102 -26.20 22.67 13.02
C GLU A 102 -25.43 21.34 13.02
N GLU A 103 -26.12 20.28 12.60
CA GLU A 103 -25.50 18.97 12.42
C GLU A 103 -24.43 19.00 11.33
N TRP A 104 -23.42 18.15 11.49
CA TRP A 104 -22.38 17.96 10.49
C TRP A 104 -22.96 17.36 9.21
N VAL A 105 -22.67 18.02 8.09
CA VAL A 105 -23.05 17.59 6.75
C VAL A 105 -21.86 16.85 6.12
N PRO A 106 -22.00 15.57 5.74
CA PRO A 106 -20.94 14.84 5.06
C PRO A 106 -20.76 15.37 3.63
N VAL A 107 -19.51 15.42 3.19
CA VAL A 107 -19.10 15.77 1.82
C VAL A 107 -18.38 14.57 1.23
N HIS A 108 -19.06 13.87 0.33
CA HIS A 108 -18.52 12.71 -0.37
C HIS A 108 -17.78 13.09 -1.66
N GLU A 109 -18.15 14.24 -2.24
CA GLU A 109 -17.53 14.81 -3.43
C GLU A 109 -17.48 16.34 -3.31
N THR A 110 -16.34 16.95 -3.62
CA THR A 110 -16.17 18.41 -3.65
C THR A 110 -16.39 18.99 -5.05
N ALA A 111 -16.70 20.28 -5.11
CA ALA A 111 -16.98 20.97 -6.39
C ALA A 111 -15.76 21.10 -7.31
N GLY A 112 -14.57 20.82 -6.80
CA GLY A 112 -13.32 20.76 -7.55
C GLY A 112 -12.28 19.95 -6.77
N ASP A 113 -11.18 19.65 -7.44
CA ASP A 113 -10.10 18.88 -6.86
C ASP A 113 -9.37 19.66 -5.76
N ILE A 114 -8.95 18.93 -4.73
CA ILE A 114 -8.16 19.45 -3.62
C ILE A 114 -6.83 18.70 -3.52
N MET A 115 -5.78 19.43 -3.14
CA MET A 115 -4.46 18.87 -2.91
C MET A 115 -4.29 18.49 -1.44
N LEU A 116 -4.11 17.20 -1.19
CA LEU A 116 -3.85 16.62 0.12
C LEU A 116 -2.44 16.07 0.18
N ASP A 117 -1.68 16.50 1.19
CA ASP A 117 -0.36 15.98 1.51
C ASP A 117 -0.51 15.06 2.74
N ILE A 118 -0.21 13.77 2.59
CA ILE A 118 -0.39 12.76 3.63
C ILE A 118 0.98 12.18 3.99
N THR A 119 1.36 12.23 5.26
CA THR A 119 2.60 11.61 5.73
C THR A 119 2.51 10.09 5.62
N ILE A 120 3.51 9.49 4.98
CA ILE A 120 3.63 8.04 4.83
C ILE A 120 4.06 7.47 6.18
N PRO A 121 3.28 6.56 6.80
CA PRO A 121 3.64 6.00 8.09
C PRO A 121 4.91 5.14 8.01
N SER A 122 5.60 5.00 9.13
CA SER A 122 6.95 4.42 9.19
C SER A 122 7.00 2.91 8.99
N ASP A 123 5.86 2.24 9.03
CA ASP A 123 5.70 0.81 8.74
C ASP A 123 5.61 0.52 7.23
N VAL A 124 5.51 1.55 6.40
CA VAL A 124 5.53 1.43 4.93
C VAL A 124 6.96 1.65 4.40
N PRO A 125 7.49 0.77 3.53
CA PRO A 125 8.83 0.91 2.98
C PRO A 125 8.98 2.16 2.12
N ARG A 126 10.00 2.98 2.39
CA ARG A 126 10.26 4.25 1.68
C ARG A 126 11.47 4.24 0.76
N ASP A 127 12.49 3.47 1.12
CA ASP A 127 13.74 3.43 0.37
C ASP A 127 13.55 2.65 -0.93
N ASP A 128 13.93 3.29 -2.04
CA ASP A 128 13.82 2.75 -3.40
C ASP A 128 12.44 2.18 -3.77
N THR A 129 11.37 2.72 -3.16
CA THR A 129 9.97 2.41 -3.48
C THR A 129 9.29 3.61 -4.14
N THR A 130 8.30 3.33 -4.98
CA THR A 130 7.37 4.35 -5.48
C THR A 130 6.01 4.13 -4.81
N HIS A 131 5.46 5.18 -4.21
CA HIS A 131 4.17 5.15 -3.56
C HIS A 131 3.05 5.57 -4.51
N TYR A 132 1.88 4.99 -4.28
CA TYR A 132 0.66 5.27 -5.02
C TYR A 132 -0.49 5.29 -4.04
N MET A 133 -1.52 6.06 -4.36
CA MET A 133 -2.77 6.00 -3.62
C MET A 133 -3.84 5.40 -4.54
N LEU A 134 -4.52 4.35 -4.09
CA LEU A 134 -5.74 3.88 -4.73
C LEU A 134 -6.92 4.43 -3.96
N HIS A 135 -7.99 4.78 -4.65
CA HIS A 135 -9.25 5.14 -4.00
C HIS A 135 -10.38 4.28 -4.55
N ALA A 136 -11.36 3.99 -3.69
CA ALA A 136 -12.61 3.35 -4.05
C ALA A 136 -13.76 4.26 -3.64
N HIS A 137 -14.63 4.59 -4.59
CA HIS A 137 -15.77 5.47 -4.37
C HIS A 137 -16.95 5.05 -5.24
N GLY A 138 -18.11 4.79 -4.63
CA GLY A 138 -19.34 4.50 -5.37
C GLY A 138 -19.26 3.27 -6.30
N GLY A 139 -18.41 2.29 -5.99
CA GLY A 139 -18.18 1.10 -6.83
C GLY A 139 -17.13 1.27 -7.93
N GLU A 140 -16.50 2.44 -8.04
CA GLU A 140 -15.41 2.72 -8.97
C GLU A 140 -14.08 2.90 -8.24
N THR A 141 -12.98 2.68 -8.97
CA THR A 141 -11.63 2.85 -8.44
C THR A 141 -10.75 3.66 -9.37
N ALA A 142 -9.78 4.36 -8.80
CA ALA A 142 -8.66 4.91 -9.56
C ALA A 142 -7.34 4.79 -8.80
N LEU A 143 -6.26 4.80 -9.56
CA LEU A 143 -4.89 4.91 -9.06
C LEU A 143 -4.44 6.37 -9.23
N LEU A 144 -4.08 6.99 -8.12
CA LEU A 144 -3.55 8.34 -8.01
C LEU A 144 -2.04 8.27 -7.84
N HIS A 145 -1.33 9.04 -8.65
CA HIS A 145 0.11 9.17 -8.58
C HIS A 145 0.51 10.15 -7.48
N ASP A 146 1.63 9.88 -6.83
CA ASP A 146 2.25 10.84 -5.93
C ASP A 146 2.70 12.09 -6.70
N LEU A 147 2.29 13.25 -6.21
CA LEU A 147 2.62 14.58 -6.73
C LEU A 147 3.63 15.32 -5.84
N HIS A 148 4.20 14.65 -4.84
CA HIS A 148 5.20 15.20 -3.91
C HIS A 148 6.61 14.74 -4.29
N GLU A 149 7.62 15.56 -3.94
CA GLU A 149 9.04 15.22 -4.18
C GLU A 149 9.71 14.59 -2.95
N ASP A 150 9.17 14.82 -1.75
CA ASP A 150 9.59 14.22 -0.49
C ASP A 150 9.04 12.80 -0.34
N ALA A 151 9.93 11.82 -0.11
CA ALA A 151 9.58 10.41 0.03
C ALA A 151 8.81 10.08 1.32
N ASP A 152 8.74 11.00 2.29
CA ASP A 152 7.97 10.84 3.52
C ASP A 152 6.50 11.31 3.38
N ILE A 153 6.12 11.89 2.23
CA ILE A 153 4.80 12.48 2.00
C ILE A 153 4.28 12.01 0.65
N ILE A 154 3.04 11.51 0.61
CA ILE A 154 2.32 11.33 -0.65
C ILE A 154 1.37 12.50 -0.85
N ALA A 155 1.48 13.18 -2.00
CA ALA A 155 0.54 14.21 -2.40
C ALA A 155 -0.44 13.69 -3.43
N ILE A 156 -1.73 13.86 -3.18
CA ILE A 156 -2.80 13.47 -4.11
C ILE A 156 -3.68 14.68 -4.43
N GLU A 157 -4.16 14.69 -5.67
CA GLU A 157 -5.23 15.57 -6.13
C GLU A 157 -6.51 14.73 -6.20
N THR A 158 -7.54 15.12 -5.46
CA THR A 158 -8.80 14.37 -5.40
C THR A 158 -9.97 15.28 -5.07
N ASN A 159 -11.16 14.93 -5.56
CA ASN A 159 -12.42 15.51 -5.13
C ASN A 159 -13.32 14.51 -4.40
N LEU A 160 -12.90 13.26 -4.18
CA LEU A 160 -13.73 12.19 -3.61
C LEU A 160 -13.27 11.79 -2.20
N PHE A 161 -14.21 11.54 -1.29
CA PHE A 161 -13.93 11.23 0.12
C PHE A 161 -14.62 9.92 0.52
N SER A 162 -13.80 8.89 0.76
CA SER A 162 -14.21 7.50 0.99
C SER A 162 -12.99 6.65 1.42
N THR A 163 -12.97 5.37 1.02
CA THR A 163 -11.88 4.44 1.29
C THR A 163 -10.69 4.65 0.34
N TYR A 164 -9.51 4.73 0.92
CA TYR A 164 -8.23 4.84 0.24
C TYR A 164 -7.29 3.70 0.63
N ALA A 165 -6.34 3.38 -0.24
CA ALA A 165 -5.27 2.43 0.02
C ALA A 165 -3.92 3.00 -0.41
N LEU A 166 -2.96 3.07 0.51
CA LEU A 166 -1.57 3.35 0.18
C LEU A 166 -0.94 2.06 -0.34
N ALA A 167 -0.48 2.13 -1.58
CA ALA A 167 0.26 1.08 -2.24
C ALA A 167 1.69 1.53 -2.52
N PHE A 168 2.59 0.56 -2.66
CA PHE A 168 3.98 0.82 -2.97
C PHE A 168 4.53 -0.29 -3.86
N THR A 169 5.56 0.03 -4.63
CA THR A 169 6.35 -0.99 -5.32
C THR A 169 7.38 -1.55 -4.36
N ALA A 170 7.21 -2.81 -3.93
CA ALA A 170 8.36 -3.54 -3.43
C ALA A 170 9.29 -3.80 -4.62
N GLN A 171 10.56 -3.48 -4.47
CA GLN A 171 11.53 -4.22 -5.25
C GLN A 171 11.44 -5.66 -4.76
N ASP A 172 10.95 -6.55 -5.63
CA ASP A 172 11.42 -7.91 -5.58
C ASP A 172 12.95 -7.79 -5.49
N ASP A 173 13.59 -8.43 -4.52
CA ASP A 173 15.03 -8.66 -4.59
C ASP A 173 15.28 -9.51 -5.84
N VAL A 174 15.26 -8.86 -7.01
CA VAL A 174 15.46 -9.47 -8.30
C VAL A 174 16.92 -9.82 -8.29
N CYS A 175 17.21 -11.05 -7.87
CA CYS A 175 18.56 -11.55 -7.92
C CYS A 175 19.05 -11.33 -9.36
N PRO A 176 20.18 -10.60 -9.59
CA PRO A 176 20.61 -10.17 -10.91
C PRO A 176 20.95 -11.34 -11.86
N LEU A 177 20.89 -12.56 -11.33
CA LEU A 177 21.05 -13.80 -12.09
C LEU A 177 19.72 -14.39 -12.63
N CYS A 178 18.56 -14.13 -12.02
CA CYS A 178 17.36 -14.95 -12.28
C CYS A 178 15.99 -14.28 -12.38
N GLY A 179 15.80 -12.99 -12.09
CA GLY A 179 14.54 -12.29 -12.45
C GLY A 179 13.30 -12.63 -11.60
N PHE A 180 13.25 -13.82 -10.99
CA PHE A 180 12.20 -14.33 -10.12
C PHE A 180 12.79 -15.50 -9.32
N CYS A 181 12.74 -15.47 -7.99
CA CYS A 181 13.29 -16.54 -7.17
C CYS A 181 12.21 -17.11 -6.24
N PRO A 182 11.51 -18.20 -6.63
CA PRO A 182 10.69 -18.94 -5.69
C PRO A 182 11.64 -19.60 -4.67
N HIS A 183 11.51 -19.22 -3.40
CA HIS A 183 12.35 -19.67 -2.30
C HIS A 183 11.69 -20.81 -1.50
N PRO A 184 11.88 -22.09 -1.83
CA PRO A 184 11.69 -23.14 -0.84
C PRO A 184 12.80 -22.98 0.23
N LEU A 185 12.40 -22.68 1.47
CA LEU A 185 13.27 -22.58 2.65
C LEU A 185 14.32 -21.44 2.62
N GLY A 186 14.03 -20.34 1.90
CA GLY A 186 14.89 -19.14 1.92
C GLY A 186 16.23 -19.28 1.17
N ILE A 187 16.35 -20.28 0.29
CA ILE A 187 17.56 -20.54 -0.50
C ILE A 187 17.21 -20.58 -1.99
N CYS A 188 18.08 -20.00 -2.83
CA CYS A 188 17.92 -19.93 -4.29
C CYS A 188 17.82 -21.32 -4.96
N ILE A 189 16.94 -21.47 -5.96
CA ILE A 189 16.74 -22.74 -6.69
C ILE A 189 18.00 -23.25 -7.39
N PHE A 190 18.91 -22.37 -7.82
CA PHE A 190 20.20 -22.79 -8.40
C PHE A 190 21.11 -23.46 -7.37
N ILE A 191 21.07 -23.02 -6.11
CA ILE A 191 21.78 -23.67 -5.01
C ILE A 191 21.17 -25.05 -4.76
N TRP A 192 19.85 -25.18 -4.81
CA TRP A 192 19.17 -26.47 -4.76
C TRP A 192 19.59 -27.40 -5.90
N LEU A 193 19.68 -26.90 -7.14
CA LEU A 193 20.14 -27.68 -8.29
C LEU A 193 21.60 -28.15 -8.12
N LEU A 194 22.48 -27.30 -7.59
CA LEU A 194 23.86 -27.68 -7.27
C LEU A 194 23.94 -28.74 -6.18
N ILE A 195 23.13 -28.61 -5.12
CA ILE A 195 23.03 -29.60 -4.04
C ILE A 195 22.56 -30.95 -4.60
N ILE A 196 21.50 -30.95 -5.42
CA ILE A 196 20.97 -32.17 -6.05
C ILE A 196 22.03 -32.81 -6.96
N ALA A 197 22.72 -32.02 -7.80
CA ALA A 197 23.78 -32.52 -8.67
C ALA A 197 24.93 -33.15 -7.86
N ALA A 198 25.35 -32.51 -6.76
CA ALA A 198 26.38 -33.04 -5.87
C ALA A 198 25.95 -34.36 -5.22
N ILE A 199 24.70 -34.45 -4.75
CA ILE A 199 24.14 -35.69 -4.18
C ILE A 199 24.14 -36.81 -5.23
N VAL A 200 23.71 -36.54 -6.46
CA VAL A 200 23.73 -37.52 -7.55
C VAL A 200 25.15 -38.02 -7.84
N VAL A 201 26.14 -37.12 -7.87
CA VAL A 201 27.55 -37.49 -8.08
C VAL A 201 28.06 -38.39 -6.95
N VAL A 202 27.77 -38.05 -5.68
CA VAL A 202 28.15 -38.87 -4.53
C VAL A 202 27.52 -40.26 -4.62
N ILE A 203 26.22 -40.33 -4.95
CA ILE A 203 25.49 -41.59 -5.14
C ILE A 203 26.17 -42.44 -6.24
N ILE A 204 26.52 -41.85 -7.38
CA ILE A 204 27.21 -42.55 -8.48
C ILE A 204 28.58 -43.09 -8.02
N ILE A 205 29.35 -42.30 -7.27
CA ILE A 205 30.65 -42.72 -6.73
C ILE A 205 30.47 -43.90 -5.76
N VAL A 206 29.49 -43.83 -4.86
CA VAL A 206 29.20 -44.91 -3.92
C VAL A 206 28.75 -46.17 -4.66
N TYR A 207 27.86 -46.08 -5.65
CA TYR A 207 27.44 -47.24 -6.44
C TYR A 207 28.60 -47.86 -7.22
N LYS A 208 29.48 -47.04 -7.81
CA LYS A 208 30.69 -47.54 -8.49
C LYS A 208 31.61 -48.27 -7.51
N ASN A 209 31.94 -47.66 -6.37
CA ASN A 209 32.77 -48.29 -5.35
C ASN A 209 32.13 -49.56 -4.78
N CYS A 210 30.82 -49.57 -4.54
CA CYS A 210 30.13 -50.75 -4.04
C CYS A 210 30.09 -51.88 -5.09
N SER A 211 29.95 -51.54 -6.37
CA SER A 211 30.04 -52.52 -7.47
C SER A 211 31.44 -53.11 -7.62
N GLU A 212 32.50 -52.33 -7.40
CA GLU A 212 33.88 -52.81 -7.42
C GLU A 212 34.18 -53.72 -6.21
N ILE A 213 33.64 -53.40 -5.03
CA ILE A 213 33.78 -54.25 -3.83
C ILE A 213 33.05 -55.58 -4.00
N HIS A 214 31.85 -55.59 -4.60
CA HIS A 214 31.14 -56.84 -4.94
C HIS A 214 31.79 -57.64 -6.07
N GLY A 215 32.46 -56.97 -7.02
CA GLY A 215 33.27 -57.61 -8.07
C GLY A 215 34.55 -58.27 -7.53
N LEU A 216 35.20 -57.67 -6.54
CA LEU A 216 36.39 -58.23 -5.88
C LEU A 216 36.05 -59.38 -4.92
N ALA A 217 34.88 -59.36 -4.27
CA ALA A 217 34.40 -60.46 -3.42
C ALA A 217 34.10 -61.75 -4.21
N LEU A 218 33.82 -61.66 -5.51
CA LEU A 218 33.58 -62.81 -6.39
C LEU A 218 34.87 -63.38 -7.01
N ILE A 219 35.98 -62.65 -6.96
CA ILE A 219 37.29 -63.07 -7.50
C ILE A 219 38.16 -63.71 -6.40
N ILE A 220 38.00 -63.28 -5.14
CA ILE A 220 38.74 -63.85 -4.00
C ILE A 220 37.85 -64.88 -3.31
N GLY A 221 37.75 -66.07 -3.90
CA GLY A 221 37.03 -67.21 -3.33
C GLY A 221 37.56 -67.55 -1.93
N TYR A 222 36.77 -67.22 -0.91
CA TYR A 222 36.94 -67.74 0.45
C TYR A 222 35.92 -68.87 0.69
N PRO A 223 36.35 -70.10 1.01
CA PRO A 223 35.44 -71.15 1.44
C PRO A 223 35.01 -70.86 2.88
N ILE A 224 33.70 -70.84 3.11
CA ILE A 224 33.13 -70.83 4.46
C ILE A 224 33.08 -72.30 4.91
N VAL A 225 33.92 -72.66 5.89
CA VAL A 225 33.72 -73.79 6.81
C VAL A 225 33.43 -73.20 8.18
#